data_AF-A0A9D2SSS1-F1
#
_entry.id   AF-A0A9D2SSS1-F1
#
_cell.length_a   1.000
_cell.length_b   1.000
_cell.length_c   1.000
_cell.angle_alpha   90.00
_cell.angle_beta   90.00
_cell.angle_gamma   90.00
#
_symmetry.space_group_name_H-M   'P 1'
#
loop_
_entity.id
_entity.type
_entity.pdbx_description
1 polymer ?
#
loop_
_entity_poly.entity_id
_entity_poly.type
_entity_poly.pdbx_seq_one_letter_code
_entity_poly.pdbx_strand_id
1 'polypeptide(L)'
;MVSWLVFLLAAIYLYHGYLSRRMDRRKLSHSSYYEVAYGGEKKCADQAAAILKDVGGYGRLLFNWHYISENGPALADVILLHETGVYVLETKDYGGWISGNPQEEYWVQTLGAGKYTSYQNYFYNPLLKLSGCIACIRQELPEMKWLPCYSLAVFGNGCELENAGLSDGRMKIIHLKQLSYTMYGMIRSSRTFLSRQVIDEIYERLEKTEMQESGLDKSRRLYYS
;
A
#
# COMPACT_ATOMS: atom_id res chain seq x y z
N MET A 1 -22.28 -25.30 -41.80
CA MET A 1 -22.27 -26.08 -40.55
C MET A 1 -21.32 -25.40 -39.58
N VAL A 2 -21.81 -24.85 -38.47
CA VAL A 2 -20.94 -24.25 -37.46
C VAL A 2 -20.13 -25.38 -36.84
N SER A 3 -18.80 -25.29 -36.95
CA SER A 3 -17.88 -26.33 -36.51
C SER A 3 -18.00 -26.55 -35.00
N TRP A 4 -18.01 -27.80 -34.55
CA TRP A 4 -17.97 -28.18 -33.14
C TRP A 4 -16.85 -27.48 -32.35
N LEU A 5 -15.77 -27.10 -33.04
CA LEU A 5 -14.68 -26.30 -32.48
C LEU A 5 -15.16 -24.94 -31.93
N VAL A 6 -16.09 -24.26 -32.62
CA VAL A 6 -16.60 -22.94 -32.21
C VAL A 6 -17.41 -23.07 -30.92
N PHE A 7 -18.23 -24.12 -30.81
CA PHE A 7 -18.97 -24.40 -29.57
C PHE A 7 -18.05 -24.78 -28.42
N LEU A 8 -16.99 -25.55 -28.70
CA LEU A 8 -16.00 -25.92 -27.69
C LEU A 8 -15.24 -24.69 -27.18
N LEU A 9 -14.79 -23.80 -28.07
CA LEU A 9 -14.11 -22.56 -27.70
C LEU A 9 -15.03 -21.60 -26.95
N ALA A 10 -16.30 -21.47 -27.37
CA ALA A 10 -17.28 -20.68 -26.65
C ALA A 10 -17.57 -21.25 -25.26
N ALA A 11 -17.68 -22.58 -25.13
CA ALA A 11 -17.87 -23.25 -23.85
C ALA A 11 -16.65 -23.06 -22.94
N ILE A 12 -15.42 -23.17 -23.47
CA ILE A 12 -14.19 -22.87 -22.71
C ILE A 12 -14.17 -21.42 -22.25
N TYR A 13 -14.48 -20.46 -23.14
CA TYR A 13 -14.53 -19.03 -22.80
C TYR A 13 -15.57 -18.74 -21.71
N LEU A 14 -16.79 -19.27 -21.86
CA LEU A 14 -17.86 -19.11 -20.88
C LEU A 14 -17.52 -19.80 -19.55
N TYR A 15 -16.89 -20.98 -19.59
CA TYR A 15 -16.46 -21.71 -18.41
C TYR A 15 -15.31 -20.98 -17.68
N HIS A 16 -14.36 -20.40 -18.41
CA HIS A 16 -13.31 -19.56 -17.83
C HIS A 16 -13.89 -18.31 -17.17
N GLY A 17 -14.85 -17.66 -17.83
CA GLY A 17 -15.59 -16.52 -17.27
C GLY A 17 -16.42 -16.90 -16.04
N TYR A 18 -17.03 -18.08 -16.04
CA TYR A 18 -17.77 -18.62 -14.90
C TYR A 18 -16.85 -18.93 -13.71
N LEU A 19 -15.73 -19.63 -13.93
CA LEU A 19 -14.74 -19.93 -12.90
C LEU A 19 -14.13 -18.66 -12.31
N SER A 20 -13.77 -17.69 -13.15
CA SER A 20 -13.22 -16.40 -12.71
C SER A 20 -14.20 -15.61 -11.83
N ARG A 21 -15.52 -15.78 -12.00
CA ARG A 21 -16.55 -15.14 -11.16
C ARG A 21 -16.84 -15.92 -9.87
N ARG A 22 -16.64 -17.24 -9.88
CA ARG A 22 -16.93 -18.12 -8.73
C ARG A 22 -15.77 -18.21 -7.74
N MET A 23 -14.54 -17.94 -8.16
CA MET A 23 -13.40 -17.80 -7.26
C MET A 23 -13.58 -16.55 -6.40
N ASP A 24 -14.15 -16.72 -5.22
CA ASP A 24 -14.23 -15.70 -4.20
C ASP A 24 -12.81 -15.39 -3.73
N ARG A 25 -12.20 -14.33 -4.29
CA ARG A 25 -10.81 -13.92 -4.01
C ARG A 25 -10.56 -13.72 -2.51
N ARG A 26 -11.60 -13.34 -1.75
CA ARG A 26 -11.59 -13.26 -0.28
C ARG A 26 -11.38 -14.61 0.40
N LYS A 27 -11.82 -15.73 -0.19
CA LYS A 27 -11.57 -17.07 0.36
C LYS A 27 -10.17 -17.58 0.00
N LEU A 28 -9.59 -17.09 -1.09
CA LEU A 28 -8.24 -17.41 -1.54
C LEU A 28 -7.16 -16.58 -0.82
N SER A 29 -7.51 -15.40 -0.30
CA SER A 29 -6.61 -14.60 0.56
C SER A 29 -6.37 -15.21 1.94
N HIS A 30 -6.98 -16.35 2.26
CA HIS A 30 -6.93 -16.98 3.58
C HIS A 30 -6.25 -18.36 3.60
N SER A 31 -5.66 -18.84 2.51
CA SER A 31 -4.83 -20.06 2.57
C SER A 31 -3.45 -19.74 3.13
N SER A 32 -3.34 -19.74 4.46
CA SER A 32 -2.09 -19.57 5.22
C SER A 32 -1.58 -18.13 5.37
N TYR A 33 -1.64 -17.69 6.60
CA TYR A 33 -0.76 -16.74 7.29
C TYR A 33 0.76 -17.06 7.18
N TYR A 34 1.22 -18.15 6.56
CA TYR A 34 2.19 -18.98 7.29
C TYR A 34 3.56 -19.33 6.72
N GLU A 35 3.98 -18.90 5.54
CA GLU A 35 5.37 -19.16 5.14
C GLU A 35 6.09 -17.90 4.69
N VAL A 36 6.59 -17.11 5.64
CA VAL A 36 7.81 -16.34 5.39
C VAL A 36 7.59 -14.97 4.72
N ALA A 37 6.72 -14.17 5.33
CA ALA A 37 7.05 -12.78 5.65
C ALA A 37 8.27 -12.69 6.61
N TYR A 38 9.31 -13.52 6.46
CA TYR A 38 10.53 -13.47 7.30
C TYR A 38 11.32 -12.23 6.89
N GLY A 39 11.15 -11.15 7.64
CA GLY A 39 12.05 -10.01 7.65
C GLY A 39 12.04 -9.10 6.40
N GLY A 40 11.46 -9.53 5.29
CA GLY A 40 11.43 -8.79 4.02
C GLY A 40 10.62 -7.49 4.09
N GLU A 41 9.35 -7.55 4.50
CA GLU A 41 8.49 -6.35 4.57
C GLU A 41 9.04 -5.32 5.56
N LYS A 42 9.45 -5.77 6.76
CA LYS A 42 10.12 -4.91 7.75
C LYS A 42 11.41 -4.30 7.19
N LYS A 43 12.22 -5.08 6.48
CA LYS A 43 13.45 -4.58 5.83
C LYS A 43 13.14 -3.55 4.74
N CYS A 44 12.10 -3.76 3.93
CA CYS A 44 11.66 -2.82 2.91
C CYS A 44 11.19 -1.51 3.55
N ALA A 45 10.39 -1.57 4.62
CA ALA A 45 9.97 -0.41 5.41
C ALA A 45 11.17 0.35 6.01
N ASP A 46 12.11 -0.36 6.63
CA ASP A 46 13.32 0.24 7.23
C ASP A 46 14.20 0.92 6.17
N GLN A 47 14.35 0.31 4.98
CA GLN A 47 15.09 0.90 3.86
C GLN A 47 14.36 2.11 3.27
N ALA A 48 13.03 2.05 3.13
CA ALA A 48 12.23 3.18 2.69
C ALA A 48 12.37 4.35 3.69
N ALA A 49 12.25 4.07 4.99
CA ALA A 49 12.45 5.03 6.06
C ALA A 49 13.83 5.69 6.01
N ALA A 50 14.90 4.91 5.79
CA ALA A 50 16.24 5.45 5.65
C ALA A 50 16.35 6.43 4.46
N ILE A 51 15.77 6.07 3.31
CA ILE A 51 15.71 6.98 2.14
C ILE A 51 14.94 8.26 2.47
N LEU A 52 13.81 8.16 3.18
CA LEU A 52 13.00 9.32 3.54
C LEU A 52 13.66 10.24 4.57
N LYS A 53 14.57 9.74 5.42
CA LYS A 53 15.35 10.57 6.34
C LYS A 53 16.33 11.50 5.62
N ASP A 54 16.81 11.09 4.46
CA ASP A 54 17.79 11.83 3.66
C ASP A 54 17.14 12.75 2.62
N VAL A 55 15.80 12.83 2.61
CA VAL A 55 15.05 13.75 1.75
C VAL A 55 15.33 15.20 2.19
N GLY A 56 15.67 16.05 1.21
CA GLY A 56 15.94 17.47 1.48
C GLY A 56 14.70 18.27 1.83
N GLY A 57 14.85 19.19 2.78
CA GLY A 57 13.75 19.97 3.37
C GLY A 57 13.52 19.56 4.82
N TYR A 58 12.62 20.25 5.52
CA TYR A 58 12.22 19.83 6.86
C TYR A 58 11.11 18.77 6.79
N GLY A 59 11.26 17.70 7.56
CA GLY A 59 10.21 16.70 7.70
C GLY A 59 10.33 15.85 8.96
N ARG A 60 9.22 15.20 9.31
CA ARG A 60 9.08 14.27 10.44
C ARG A 60 8.50 12.95 9.95
N LEU A 61 9.00 11.84 10.50
CA LEU A 61 8.60 10.50 10.13
C LEU A 61 7.83 9.84 11.28
N LEU A 62 6.66 9.29 10.97
CA LEU A 62 5.91 8.35 11.81
C LEU A 62 6.07 6.95 11.23
N PHE A 63 6.18 5.95 12.10
CA PHE A 63 6.39 4.55 11.71
C PHE A 63 5.29 3.69 12.30
N ASN A 64 4.80 2.71 11.53
CA ASN A 64 3.74 1.78 11.94
C ASN A 64 2.51 2.50 12.49
N TRP A 65 2.11 3.59 11.83
CA TRP A 65 1.00 4.42 12.27
C TRP A 65 -0.30 3.60 12.24
N HIS A 66 -0.99 3.57 13.38
CA HIS A 66 -2.23 2.83 13.58
C HIS A 66 -3.32 3.76 14.09
N TYR A 67 -4.50 3.65 13.48
CA TYR A 67 -5.68 4.44 13.83
C TYR A 67 -6.94 3.57 13.77
N ILE A 68 -7.72 3.51 14.85
CA ILE A 68 -9.00 2.81 14.82
C ILE A 68 -10.11 3.79 14.48
N SER A 69 -10.66 3.69 13.27
CA SER A 69 -11.88 4.40 12.89
C SER A 69 -13.13 3.57 13.18
N GLU A 70 -14.31 4.18 13.13
CA GLU A 70 -15.59 3.45 13.16
C GLU A 70 -15.71 2.40 12.04
N ASN A 71 -15.00 2.61 10.91
CA ASN A 71 -15.01 1.71 9.76
C ASN A 71 -13.91 0.62 9.84
N GLY A 72 -13.17 0.55 10.95
CA GLY A 72 -12.07 -0.38 11.16
C GLY A 72 -10.69 0.28 11.21
N PRO A 73 -9.64 -0.52 11.41
CA PRO A 73 -8.27 -0.02 11.57
C PRO A 73 -7.68 0.48 10.25
N ALA A 74 -6.99 1.61 10.33
CA ALA A 74 -6.11 2.14 9.29
C ALA A 74 -4.66 2.00 9.73
N LEU A 75 -3.82 1.49 8.83
CA LEU A 75 -2.43 1.14 9.09
C LEU A 75 -1.55 1.66 7.94
N ALA A 76 -0.54 2.47 8.27
CA ALA A 76 0.49 2.90 7.32
C ALA A 76 1.89 2.56 7.86
N ASP A 77 2.75 2.02 7.00
CA ASP A 77 4.09 1.59 7.42
C ASP A 77 4.97 2.79 7.76
N VAL A 78 4.92 3.83 6.91
CA VAL A 78 5.68 5.07 7.11
C VAL A 78 4.84 6.26 6.66
N ILE A 79 4.81 7.33 7.46
CA ILE A 79 4.25 8.63 7.07
C ILE A 79 5.37 9.67 7.16
N LEU A 80 5.64 10.35 6.06
CA LEU A 80 6.49 11.53 6.02
C LEU A 80 5.62 12.79 6.00
N LEU A 81 5.72 13.58 7.06
CA LEU A 81 5.23 14.96 7.11
C LEU A 81 6.35 15.86 6.61
N HIS A 82 6.13 16.61 5.54
CA HIS A 82 7.16 17.41 4.88
C HIS A 82 6.63 18.80 4.50
N GLU A 83 7.53 19.75 4.25
CA GLU A 83 7.21 21.13 3.83
C GLU A 83 6.28 21.24 2.62
N THR A 84 6.21 20.16 1.82
CA THR A 84 5.42 20.06 0.58
C THR A 84 4.14 19.21 0.72
N GLY A 85 3.88 18.60 1.89
CA GLY A 85 2.68 17.79 2.12
C GLY A 85 2.92 16.52 2.94
N VAL A 86 1.93 15.63 2.92
CA VAL A 86 1.95 14.35 3.68
C VAL A 86 2.12 13.19 2.72
N TYR A 87 3.15 12.37 2.91
CA TYR A 87 3.44 11.20 2.09
C TYR A 87 3.18 9.94 2.93
N VAL A 88 2.19 9.15 2.52
CA VAL A 88 1.76 7.94 3.23
C VAL A 88 2.23 6.73 2.43
N LEU A 89 3.06 5.89 3.05
CA LEU A 89 3.67 4.73 2.41
C LEU A 89 3.08 3.43 2.94
N GLU A 90 2.85 2.51 2.00
CA GLU A 90 2.64 1.09 2.25
C GLU A 90 3.76 0.35 1.55
N THR A 91 4.46 -0.52 2.28
CA THR A 91 5.58 -1.31 1.75
C THR A 91 5.19 -2.77 1.60
N LYS A 92 5.70 -3.40 0.54
CA LYS A 92 5.48 -4.82 0.23
C LYS A 92 6.75 -5.43 -0.30
N ASP A 93 7.32 -6.41 0.39
CA ASP A 93 8.52 -7.10 -0.08
C ASP A 93 8.16 -8.44 -0.72
N TYR A 94 7.46 -8.34 -1.86
CA TYR A 94 7.01 -9.50 -2.62
C TYR A 94 8.00 -9.86 -3.72
N GLY A 95 8.04 -11.16 -4.04
CA GLY A 95 8.63 -11.67 -5.27
C GLY A 95 7.60 -11.95 -6.35
N GLY A 96 8.07 -12.29 -7.55
CA GLY A 96 7.21 -12.74 -8.66
C GLY A 96 6.53 -11.59 -9.41
N TRP A 97 5.42 -11.89 -10.07
CA TRP A 97 4.65 -10.92 -10.87
C TRP A 97 3.45 -10.39 -10.07
N ILE A 98 3.36 -9.07 -9.93
CA ILE A 98 2.24 -8.41 -9.23
C ILE A 98 1.32 -7.76 -10.25
N SER A 99 0.04 -8.13 -10.20
CA SER A 99 -1.02 -7.59 -11.05
C SER A 99 -2.23 -7.17 -10.22
N GLY A 100 -2.98 -6.16 -10.68
CA GLY A 100 -4.14 -5.68 -9.95
C GLY A 100 -4.52 -4.24 -10.27
N ASN A 101 -5.81 -3.98 -10.46
CA ASN A 101 -6.26 -2.64 -10.81
C ASN A 101 -6.47 -1.78 -9.53
N PRO A 102 -6.21 -0.44 -9.56
CA PRO A 102 -6.52 0.48 -8.47
C PRO A 102 -7.95 0.41 -7.93
N GLN A 103 -8.93 0.00 -8.74
CA GLN A 103 -10.33 -0.17 -8.33
C GLN A 103 -10.65 -1.56 -7.74
N GLU A 104 -9.78 -2.55 -7.91
CA GLU A 104 -9.99 -3.89 -7.37
C GLU A 104 -9.65 -3.93 -5.87
N GLU A 105 -10.47 -4.65 -5.10
CA GLU A 105 -10.25 -4.80 -3.65
C GLU A 105 -8.98 -5.60 -3.32
N TYR A 106 -8.68 -6.61 -4.14
CA TYR A 106 -7.52 -7.48 -3.98
C TYR A 106 -6.69 -7.53 -5.24
N TRP A 107 -5.38 -7.45 -5.07
CA TRP A 107 -4.36 -7.66 -6.10
C TRP A 107 -3.85 -9.10 -6.05
N VAL A 108 -3.16 -9.50 -7.11
CA VAL A 108 -2.67 -10.86 -7.32
C VAL A 108 -1.15 -10.85 -7.40
N GLN A 109 -0.51 -11.71 -6.61
CA GLN A 109 0.88 -12.08 -6.76
C GLN A 109 0.93 -13.45 -7.46
N THR A 110 1.64 -13.55 -8.58
CA THR A 110 1.89 -14.81 -9.27
C THR A 110 3.34 -15.23 -9.07
N LEU A 111 3.56 -16.39 -8.46
CA LEU A 111 4.87 -16.98 -8.20
C LEU A 111 5.06 -18.22 -9.06
N GLY A 112 6.24 -18.36 -9.66
CA GLY A 112 6.61 -19.55 -10.41
C GLY A 112 6.87 -20.72 -9.46
N ALA A 113 6.17 -21.84 -9.65
CA ALA A 113 6.40 -23.11 -8.96
C ALA A 113 6.96 -24.15 -9.94
N GLY A 114 8.09 -23.85 -10.59
CA GLY A 114 8.74 -24.74 -11.56
C GLY A 114 8.57 -24.29 -13.02
N LYS A 115 8.94 -25.16 -13.98
CA LYS A 115 9.06 -24.79 -15.41
C LYS A 115 7.72 -24.46 -16.08
N TYR A 116 6.60 -24.99 -15.58
CA TYR A 116 5.28 -24.88 -16.22
C TYR A 116 4.13 -24.63 -15.24
N THR A 117 4.43 -24.37 -13.98
CA THR A 117 3.44 -24.28 -12.91
C THR A 117 3.63 -22.98 -12.16
N SER A 118 2.53 -22.31 -11.84
CA SER A 118 2.50 -21.08 -11.05
C SER A 118 1.42 -21.19 -9.99
N TYR A 119 1.63 -20.53 -8.86
CA TYR A 119 0.59 -20.33 -7.86
C TYR A 119 0.30 -18.84 -7.70
N GLN A 120 -0.94 -18.54 -7.33
CA GLN A 120 -1.42 -17.18 -7.18
C GLN A 120 -1.81 -16.94 -5.73
N ASN A 121 -1.31 -15.85 -5.17
CA ASN A 121 -1.71 -15.32 -3.88
C ASN A 121 -2.51 -14.04 -4.10
N TYR A 122 -3.51 -13.80 -3.25
CA TYR A 122 -4.31 -12.59 -3.29
C TYR A 122 -4.02 -11.77 -2.04
N PHE A 123 -3.74 -10.48 -2.20
CA PHE A 123 -3.50 -9.55 -1.10
C PHE A 123 -4.32 -8.28 -1.27
N TYR A 124 -4.64 -7.62 -0.17
CA TYR A 124 -5.46 -6.42 -0.20
C TYR A 124 -4.75 -5.29 -0.96
N ASN A 125 -5.50 -4.56 -1.77
CA ASN A 125 -4.96 -3.49 -2.60
C ASN A 125 -4.30 -2.39 -1.73
N PRO A 126 -2.98 -2.14 -1.88
CA PRO A 126 -2.27 -1.17 -1.05
C PRO A 126 -2.79 0.26 -1.26
N LEU A 127 -3.33 0.58 -2.44
CA LEU A 127 -3.89 1.89 -2.71
C LEU A 127 -5.19 2.16 -1.94
N LEU A 128 -6.04 1.12 -1.79
CA LEU A 128 -7.24 1.24 -0.97
C LEU A 128 -6.88 1.36 0.51
N LYS A 129 -5.86 0.63 0.96
CA LYS A 129 -5.33 0.75 2.34
C LYS A 129 -4.85 2.19 2.62
N LEU A 130 -4.04 2.74 1.71
CA LEU A 130 -3.54 4.12 1.80
C LEU A 130 -4.65 5.16 1.73
N SER A 131 -5.67 4.94 0.88
CA SER A 131 -6.87 5.79 0.82
C SER A 131 -7.57 5.84 2.19
N GLY A 132 -7.75 4.69 2.85
CA GLY A 132 -8.31 4.63 4.20
C GLY A 132 -7.47 5.39 5.22
N CYS A 133 -6.14 5.23 5.19
CA CYS A 133 -5.23 5.97 6.05
C CYS A 133 -5.32 7.48 5.85
N ILE A 134 -5.33 7.95 4.61
CA ILE A 134 -5.46 9.38 4.27
C ILE A 134 -6.82 9.92 4.73
N ALA A 135 -7.90 9.13 4.62
CA ALA A 135 -9.20 9.52 5.13
C ALA A 135 -9.16 9.73 6.66
N CYS A 136 -8.50 8.84 7.40
CA CYS A 136 -8.32 8.96 8.84
C CYS A 136 -7.43 10.17 9.22
N ILE A 137 -6.31 10.39 8.53
CA ILE A 137 -5.47 11.58 8.73
C ILE A 137 -6.28 12.87 8.51
N ARG A 138 -7.19 12.89 7.53
CA ARG A 138 -8.07 14.05 7.29
C ARG A 138 -9.15 14.23 8.36
N GLN A 139 -9.59 13.15 9.00
CA GLN A 139 -10.49 13.23 10.16
C GLN A 139 -9.74 13.80 11.36
N GLU A 140 -8.48 13.43 11.54
CA GLU A 140 -7.61 13.98 12.57
C GLU A 140 -7.20 15.43 12.28
N LEU A 141 -7.20 15.89 11.03
CA LEU A 141 -6.85 17.26 10.65
C LEU A 141 -8.01 17.97 9.91
N PRO A 142 -9.18 18.14 10.54
CA PRO A 142 -10.38 18.64 9.87
C PRO A 142 -10.24 20.08 9.36
N GLU A 143 -9.37 20.88 9.99
CA GLU A 143 -9.02 22.24 9.58
C GLU A 143 -8.04 22.30 8.39
N MET A 144 -7.40 21.19 8.05
CA MET A 144 -6.37 21.10 6.99
C MET A 144 -6.82 20.26 5.79
N LYS A 145 -8.11 20.29 5.41
CA LYS A 145 -8.63 19.54 4.24
C LYS A 145 -7.92 19.87 2.92
N TRP A 146 -7.30 21.05 2.83
CA TRP A 146 -6.53 21.53 1.68
C TRP A 146 -5.12 20.90 1.60
N LEU A 147 -4.64 20.26 2.68
CA LEU A 147 -3.33 19.64 2.78
C LEU A 147 -3.19 18.51 1.74
N PRO A 148 -2.23 18.60 0.80
CA PRO A 148 -1.98 17.51 -0.13
C PRO A 148 -1.44 16.28 0.60
N CYS A 149 -2.12 15.15 0.37
CA CYS A 149 -1.67 13.83 0.78
C CYS A 149 -1.34 12.99 -0.46
N TYR A 150 -0.24 12.25 -0.38
CA TYR A 150 0.29 11.42 -1.45
C TYR A 150 0.31 9.97 -1.00
N SER A 151 -0.17 9.07 -1.85
CA SER A 151 -0.17 7.62 -1.62
C SER A 151 1.01 6.99 -2.34
N LEU A 152 1.87 6.27 -1.62
CA LEU A 152 3.03 5.59 -2.18
C LEU A 152 2.98 4.10 -1.83
N ALA A 153 2.60 3.27 -2.79
CA ALA A 153 2.77 1.82 -2.69
C ALA A 153 4.19 1.47 -3.15
N VAL A 154 5.05 1.10 -2.22
CA VAL A 154 6.48 0.85 -2.43
C VAL A 154 6.76 -0.64 -2.34
N PHE A 155 7.14 -1.23 -3.46
CA PHE A 155 7.44 -2.66 -3.54
C PHE A 155 8.94 -2.93 -3.45
N GLY A 156 9.32 -4.05 -2.87
CA GLY A 156 10.67 -4.58 -2.95
C GLY A 156 11.11 -4.73 -4.41
N ASN A 157 12.42 -4.84 -4.61
CA ASN A 157 13.00 -4.98 -5.95
C ASN A 157 12.91 -6.42 -6.49
N GLY A 158 12.34 -7.35 -5.72
CA GLY A 158 12.24 -8.78 -6.06
C GLY A 158 11.01 -9.16 -6.88
N CYS A 159 10.09 -8.23 -7.13
CA CYS A 159 8.93 -8.44 -7.99
C CYS A 159 9.01 -7.65 -9.30
N GLU A 160 8.16 -8.02 -10.23
CA GLU A 160 7.78 -7.25 -11.41
C GLU A 160 6.38 -6.67 -11.20
N LEU A 161 6.19 -5.39 -11.54
CA LEU A 161 4.93 -4.67 -11.35
C LEU A 161 4.25 -4.45 -12.71
N GLU A 162 3.15 -5.14 -12.98
CA GLU A 162 2.32 -4.90 -14.17
C GLU A 162 1.76 -3.47 -14.20
N ASN A 163 1.49 -2.91 -13.01
CA ASN A 163 0.80 -1.65 -12.83
C ASN A 163 1.70 -0.44 -12.60
N ALA A 164 3.01 -0.54 -12.82
CA ALA A 164 3.92 0.59 -12.63
C ALA A 164 3.48 1.85 -13.42
N GLY A 165 2.76 1.66 -14.54
CA GLY A 165 2.19 2.72 -15.38
C GLY A 165 0.92 3.41 -14.84
N LEU A 166 0.34 2.96 -13.74
CA LEU A 166 -0.88 3.56 -13.14
C LEU A 166 -0.57 4.70 -12.14
N SER A 167 0.70 5.07 -12.01
CA SER A 167 1.12 6.19 -11.18
C SER A 167 0.60 7.53 -11.74
N ASP A 168 0.05 8.38 -10.88
CA ASP A 168 -0.36 9.75 -11.20
C ASP A 168 0.36 10.79 -10.33
N GLY A 169 -0.11 12.03 -10.30
CA GLY A 169 0.51 13.11 -9.50
C GLY A 169 0.43 12.91 -7.99
N ARG A 170 -0.59 12.21 -7.48
CA ARG A 170 -0.84 11.99 -6.04
C ARG A 170 -0.58 10.55 -5.60
N MET A 171 -0.55 9.61 -6.53
CA MET A 171 -0.41 8.19 -6.28
C MET A 171 0.79 7.64 -7.03
N LYS A 172 1.67 6.92 -6.32
CA LYS A 172 2.82 6.24 -6.89
C LYS A 172 2.77 4.75 -6.57
N ILE A 173 2.97 3.93 -7.58
CA ILE A 173 3.24 2.49 -7.45
C ILE A 173 4.65 2.29 -8.00
N ILE A 174 5.61 2.04 -7.13
CA ILE A 174 7.03 2.06 -7.48
C ILE A 174 7.79 0.95 -6.77
N HIS A 175 8.96 0.61 -7.30
CA HIS A 175 9.95 -0.18 -6.58
C HIS A 175 10.72 0.66 -5.57
N LEU A 176 11.26 0.03 -4.53
CA LEU A 176 12.08 0.66 -3.51
C LEU A 176 13.31 1.35 -4.11
N LYS A 177 13.96 0.75 -5.12
CA LYS A 177 15.07 1.38 -5.86
C LYS A 177 14.70 2.70 -6.53
N GLN A 178 13.41 2.95 -6.72
CA GLN A 178 12.88 4.15 -7.36
C GLN A 178 12.44 5.23 -6.38
N LEU A 179 12.41 4.92 -5.08
CA LEU A 179 11.86 5.81 -4.06
C LEU A 179 12.62 7.14 -3.98
N SER A 180 13.96 7.09 -3.94
CA SER A 180 14.78 8.30 -3.78
C SER A 180 14.56 9.32 -4.90
N TYR A 181 14.66 8.91 -6.17
CA TYR A 181 14.44 9.82 -7.29
C TYR A 181 12.97 10.25 -7.40
N THR A 182 12.02 9.38 -7.02
CA THR A 182 10.60 9.72 -7.04
C THR A 182 10.29 10.81 -6.03
N MET A 183 10.79 10.66 -4.79
CA MET A 183 10.65 11.68 -3.74
C MET A 183 11.31 12.99 -4.14
N TYR A 184 12.53 12.95 -4.66
CA TYR A 184 13.22 14.13 -5.17
C TYR A 184 12.39 14.86 -6.24
N GLY A 185 11.85 14.13 -7.22
CA GLY A 185 10.99 14.69 -8.27
C GLY A 185 9.71 15.32 -7.71
N MET A 186 9.00 14.60 -6.85
CA MET A 186 7.76 15.09 -6.21
C MET A 186 8.00 16.36 -5.41
N ILE A 187 9.04 16.39 -4.57
CA ILE A 187 9.35 17.53 -3.71
C ILE A 187 9.82 18.73 -4.53
N ARG A 188 10.74 18.54 -5.48
CA ARG A 188 11.24 19.63 -6.33
C ARG A 188 10.14 20.25 -7.19
N SER A 189 9.15 19.46 -7.62
CA SER A 189 8.01 19.95 -8.40
C SER A 189 6.93 20.64 -7.55
N SER A 190 7.03 20.57 -6.22
CA SER A 190 6.02 21.09 -5.31
C SER A 190 6.47 22.39 -4.68
N ARG A 191 5.52 23.27 -4.38
CA ARG A 191 5.78 24.46 -3.55
C ARG A 191 5.93 24.02 -2.09
N THR A 192 6.90 24.59 -1.38
CA THR A 192 6.99 24.51 0.08
C THR A 192 5.99 25.47 0.72
N PHE A 193 5.13 24.97 1.60
CA PHE A 193 4.08 25.77 2.24
C PHE A 193 3.84 25.46 3.73
N LEU A 194 4.27 24.30 4.24
CA LEU A 194 4.22 24.02 5.67
C LEU A 194 5.46 24.56 6.36
N SER A 195 5.26 25.29 7.46
CA SER A 195 6.37 25.65 8.34
C SER A 195 6.76 24.48 9.24
N ARG A 196 7.99 24.52 9.75
CA ARG A 196 8.49 23.57 10.75
C ARG A 196 7.54 23.40 11.95
N GLN A 197 7.01 24.50 12.46
CA GLN A 197 6.07 24.50 13.59
C GLN A 197 4.79 23.72 13.27
N VAL A 198 4.19 23.97 12.09
CA VAL A 198 2.98 23.26 11.66
C VAL A 198 3.26 21.77 11.45
N ILE A 199 4.43 21.40 10.92
CA ILE A 199 4.83 19.99 10.77
C ILE A 199 4.95 19.31 12.13
N ASP A 200 5.56 19.97 13.10
CA ASP A 200 5.72 19.44 14.46
C ASP A 200 4.37 19.30 15.18
N GLU A 201 3.44 20.26 15.00
CA GLU A 201 2.07 20.18 15.53
C GLU A 201 1.28 19.01 14.92
N ILE A 202 1.36 18.81 13.60
CA ILE A 202 0.72 17.66 12.94
C ILE A 202 1.32 16.35 13.46
N TYR A 203 2.65 16.29 13.58
CA TYR A 203 3.35 15.12 14.10
C TYR A 203 2.84 14.74 15.49
N GLU A 204 2.83 15.68 16.43
CA GLU A 204 2.37 15.43 17.80
C GLU A 204 0.92 14.98 17.86
N ARG A 205 0.06 15.54 17.00
CA ARG A 205 -1.36 15.17 16.94
C ARG A 205 -1.52 13.72 16.47
N LEU A 206 -0.89 13.36 15.36
CA LEU A 206 -0.98 12.00 14.81
C LEU A 206 -0.33 10.94 15.72
N GLU A 207 0.76 11.29 16.42
CA GLU A 207 1.43 10.40 17.38
C GLU A 207 0.59 10.18 18.66
N LYS A 208 -0.07 11.22 19.18
CA LYS A 208 -0.93 11.10 20.38
C LYS A 208 -2.15 10.22 20.14
N THR A 209 -2.74 10.31 18.95
CA THR A 209 -3.89 9.50 18.56
C THR A 209 -3.53 8.00 18.53
N GLU A 210 -2.31 7.64 18.11
CA GLU A 210 -1.80 6.28 18.20
C GLU A 210 -1.68 5.79 19.66
N MET A 211 -1.24 6.67 20.57
CA MET A 211 -1.02 6.33 21.97
C MET A 211 -2.29 6.23 22.82
N GLN A 212 -3.30 7.09 22.60
CA GLN A 212 -4.53 7.10 23.40
C GLN A 212 -5.32 5.79 23.31
N GLU A 213 -5.21 5.06 22.21
CA GLU A 213 -5.89 3.78 22.03
C GLU A 213 -5.08 2.58 22.51
N SER A 214 -3.74 2.70 22.57
CA SER A 214 -2.87 1.67 23.15
C SER A 214 -3.08 1.46 24.66
N GLY A 215 -3.64 2.47 25.34
CA GLY A 215 -4.02 2.42 26.76
C GLY A 215 -5.34 1.69 27.03
N LEU A 216 -6.16 1.46 26.00
CA LEU A 216 -7.50 0.86 26.13
C LEU A 216 -7.53 -0.65 25.83
N ASP A 217 -6.45 -1.27 25.36
CA ASP A 217 -6.41 -2.73 25.27
C ASP A 217 -4.99 -3.32 25.22
N LYS A 218 -4.42 -3.68 26.38
CA LYS A 218 -3.22 -4.52 26.47
C LYS A 218 -3.47 -5.99 26.06
N SER A 219 -4.71 -6.38 25.75
CA SER A 219 -5.08 -7.74 25.31
C SER A 219 -5.28 -7.87 23.78
N ARG A 220 -5.41 -6.77 23.03
CA ARG A 220 -5.56 -6.74 21.57
C ARG A 220 -4.25 -6.64 20.77
N ARG A 221 -3.12 -7.10 21.34
CA ARG A 221 -1.87 -7.32 20.57
C ARG A 221 -1.95 -8.49 19.57
N LEU A 222 -3.15 -8.96 19.27
CA LEU A 222 -3.47 -10.09 18.42
C LEU A 222 -4.41 -9.68 17.30
N TYR A 223 -4.09 -8.62 16.56
CA TYR A 223 -4.72 -8.43 15.25
C TYR A 223 -3.68 -7.92 14.25
N TYR A 224 -3.31 -8.85 13.37
CA TYR A 224 -2.61 -8.66 12.09
C TYR A 224 -1.14 -8.23 12.18
N SER A 225 -0.30 -9.19 12.57
CA SER A 225 1.11 -9.31 12.13
C SER A 225 1.17 -10.17 10.87
#